data_AF-A0AAU4LIR1-F1
#
_entry.id   AF-A0AAU4LIR1-F1
#
_cell.length_a   1.000
_cell.length_b   1.000
_cell.length_c   1.000
_cell.angle_alpha   90.00
_cell.angle_beta   90.00
_cell.angle_gamma   90.00
#
_symmetry.space_group_name_H-M   'P 1'
#
loop_
_entity.id
_entity.type
_entity.pdbx_description
1 polymer ?
#
loop_
_entity_poly.entity_id
_entity_poly.type
_entity_poly.pdbx_seq_one_letter_code
_entity_poly.pdbx_strand_id
1 'polypeptide(L)'
;MPRRQWPRTVDHAADIVTSYDEVGGCTLRQAYHRLVSEDLIPHTAPAYRRLSARLAQARREERFPDLVDPLREVHVLPARPDAGEFLRAAPDWFALDRTAGWTTDLYVPCEKDTLRAQLTGRLERTRMPVLVVRGLHSQSYVQVLVRARSKRTVRHVVQALRYRRTSHPGGIECPSLPMPLAWRQLWCWSRVPC
;
A
#
# COMPACT_ATOMS: atom_id res chain seq x y z
N MET A 1 -21.84 15.21 25.59
CA MET A 1 -21.53 14.76 24.21
C MET A 1 -22.83 14.66 23.43
N PRO A 2 -22.97 15.32 22.27
CA PRO A 2 -24.18 15.19 21.46
C PRO A 2 -24.42 13.71 21.09
N ARG A 3 -25.69 13.29 21.15
CA ARG A 3 -26.12 11.97 20.70
C ARG A 3 -25.79 11.85 19.21
N ARG A 4 -24.89 10.92 18.86
CA ARG A 4 -24.52 10.69 17.45
C ARG A 4 -25.72 10.20 16.67
N GLN A 5 -26.05 10.89 15.59
CA GLN A 5 -27.10 10.52 14.66
C GLN A 5 -26.55 9.49 13.67
N TRP A 6 -26.39 8.26 14.16
CA TRP A 6 -25.86 7.15 13.37
C TRP A 6 -26.55 6.95 12.01
N PRO A 7 -27.88 7.08 11.87
CA PRO A 7 -28.52 7.00 10.55
C PRO A 7 -27.92 7.99 9.56
N ARG A 8 -27.83 9.29 9.91
CA ARG A 8 -27.21 10.31 9.06
C ARG A 8 -25.73 10.03 8.78
N THR A 9 -25.00 9.48 9.75
CA THR A 9 -23.60 9.08 9.52
C THR A 9 -23.48 7.95 8.51
N VAL A 10 -24.44 7.00 8.49
CA VAL A 10 -24.48 5.92 7.50
C VAL A 10 -24.84 6.46 6.13
N ASP A 11 -25.85 7.33 6.04
CA ASP A 11 -26.25 7.94 4.76
C ASP A 11 -25.10 8.73 4.15
N HIS A 12 -24.44 9.58 4.95
CA HIS A 12 -23.27 10.34 4.50
C HIS A 12 -22.07 9.44 4.15
N ALA A 13 -21.92 8.31 4.84
CA ALA A 13 -20.90 7.33 4.47
C ALA A 13 -21.20 6.69 3.11
N ALA A 14 -22.47 6.53 2.72
CA ALA A 14 -22.85 6.03 1.41
C ALA A 14 -22.48 7.04 0.33
N ASP A 15 -22.77 8.33 0.54
CA ASP A 15 -22.37 9.42 -0.36
C ASP A 15 -20.85 9.45 -0.57
N ILE A 16 -20.08 9.29 0.52
CA ILE A 16 -18.62 9.18 0.44
C ILE A 16 -18.24 7.98 -0.42
N VAL A 17 -18.83 6.79 -0.21
CA VAL A 17 -18.46 5.59 -0.96
C VAL A 17 -18.76 5.76 -2.45
N THR A 18 -19.96 6.23 -2.79
CA THR A 18 -20.39 6.46 -4.17
C THR A 18 -19.52 7.50 -4.88
N SER A 19 -19.02 8.52 -4.17
CA SER A 19 -18.09 9.49 -4.76
C SER A 19 -16.75 8.89 -5.26
N TYR A 20 -16.42 7.67 -4.85
CA TYR A 20 -15.22 6.95 -5.29
C TYR A 20 -15.49 5.94 -6.41
N ASP A 21 -16.74 5.75 -6.86
CA ASP A 21 -17.07 4.73 -7.86
C ASP A 21 -16.28 4.96 -9.17
N GLU A 22 -16.12 6.21 -9.58
CA GLU A 22 -15.34 6.60 -10.78
C GLU A 22 -13.84 6.25 -10.68
N VAL A 23 -13.29 6.12 -9.46
CA VAL A 23 -11.86 5.87 -9.21
C VAL A 23 -11.56 4.46 -8.72
N GLY A 24 -12.53 3.54 -8.84
CA GLY A 24 -12.36 2.13 -8.49
C GLY A 24 -12.83 1.76 -7.08
N GLY A 25 -13.67 2.60 -6.46
CA GLY A 25 -14.41 2.31 -5.24
C GLY A 25 -13.71 2.72 -3.93
N CYS A 26 -14.44 2.55 -2.82
CA CYS A 26 -14.02 2.98 -1.49
C CYS A 26 -13.95 1.81 -0.51
N THR A 27 -12.88 1.78 0.29
CA THR A 27 -12.75 0.84 1.41
C THR A 27 -13.41 1.40 2.68
N LEU A 28 -13.80 0.52 3.60
CA LEU A 28 -14.30 0.91 4.94
C LEU A 28 -13.36 1.89 5.66
N ARG A 29 -12.06 1.69 5.51
CA ARG A 29 -11.05 2.51 6.18
C ARG A 29 -10.96 3.92 5.59
N GLN A 30 -11.10 4.05 4.27
CA GLN A 30 -11.13 5.36 3.62
C GLN A 30 -12.38 6.14 4.05
N ALA A 31 -13.56 5.52 3.98
CA ALA A 31 -14.80 6.12 4.47
C ALA A 31 -14.69 6.56 5.94
N TYR A 32 -14.17 5.68 6.80
CA TYR A 32 -13.92 6.02 8.21
C TYR A 32 -13.02 7.25 8.38
N HIS A 33 -11.88 7.31 7.67
CA HIS A 33 -10.96 8.44 7.80
C HIS A 33 -11.56 9.74 7.26
N ARG A 34 -12.40 9.66 6.23
CA ARG A 34 -13.14 10.81 5.71
C ARG A 34 -14.13 11.36 6.74
N LEU A 35 -14.95 10.49 7.33
CA LEU A 35 -15.88 10.86 8.42
C LEU A 35 -15.17 11.44 9.64
N VAL A 36 -13.98 10.92 9.97
CA VAL A 36 -13.12 11.47 11.03
C VAL A 36 -12.58 12.85 10.65
N SER A 37 -12.17 13.05 9.40
CA SER A 37 -11.66 14.36 8.95
C SER A 37 -12.73 15.44 8.92
N GLU A 38 -13.99 15.05 8.79
CA GLU A 38 -15.18 15.91 8.83
C GLU A 38 -15.77 16.03 10.26
N ASP A 39 -15.08 15.50 11.27
CA ASP A 39 -15.46 15.50 12.69
C ASP A 39 -16.83 14.87 13.01
N LEU A 40 -17.34 14.01 12.12
CA LEU A 40 -18.63 13.33 12.30
C LEU A 40 -18.53 12.15 13.27
N ILE A 41 -17.34 11.54 13.38
CA ILE A 41 -17.03 10.47 14.32
C ILE A 41 -15.62 10.66 14.90
N PRO A 42 -15.36 10.25 16.15
CA PRO A 42 -14.03 10.39 16.72
C PRO A 42 -13.08 9.36 16.14
N HIS A 43 -11.79 9.71 16.13
CA HIS A 43 -10.72 8.82 15.71
C HIS A 43 -10.38 7.77 16.79
N THR A 44 -11.27 6.82 17.05
CA THR A 44 -11.08 5.78 18.07
C THR A 44 -11.50 4.39 17.60
N ALA A 45 -10.84 3.35 18.13
CA ALA A 45 -11.16 1.96 17.79
C ALA A 45 -12.63 1.57 18.09
N PRO A 46 -13.26 2.00 19.20
CA PRO A 46 -14.68 1.76 19.42
C PRO A 46 -15.60 2.40 18.36
N ALA A 47 -15.27 3.61 17.89
CA ALA A 47 -16.05 4.28 16.84
C ALA A 47 -15.94 3.55 15.50
N TYR A 48 -14.73 3.13 15.14
CA TYR A 48 -14.49 2.29 13.97
C TYR A 48 -15.30 0.98 14.01
N ARG A 49 -15.24 0.24 15.13
CA ARG A 49 -16.01 -1.02 15.28
C ARG A 49 -17.50 -0.80 15.14
N ARG A 50 -18.02 0.28 15.72
CA ARG A 50 -19.44 0.63 15.65
C ARG A 50 -19.85 1.03 14.23
N LEU A 51 -19.04 1.82 13.53
CA LEU A 51 -19.27 2.16 12.13
C LEU A 51 -19.30 0.88 11.27
N SER A 52 -18.28 0.04 11.38
CA SER A 52 -18.18 -1.24 10.65
C SER A 52 -19.43 -2.09 10.82
N ALA A 53 -19.88 -2.29 12.06
CA ALA A 53 -21.09 -3.07 12.34
C ALA A 53 -22.36 -2.46 11.72
N ARG A 54 -22.49 -1.13 11.74
CA ARG A 54 -23.65 -0.41 11.17
C ARG A 54 -23.67 -0.46 9.65
N LEU A 55 -22.52 -0.28 9.00
CA LEU A 55 -22.41 -0.40 7.54
C LEU A 55 -22.66 -1.82 7.08
N ALA A 56 -22.13 -2.83 7.80
CA ALA A 56 -22.41 -4.23 7.51
C ALA A 56 -23.91 -4.55 7.62
N GLN A 57 -24.60 -4.01 8.63
CA GLN A 57 -26.05 -4.16 8.76
C GLN A 57 -26.79 -3.50 7.59
N ALA A 58 -26.47 -2.24 7.26
CA ALA A 58 -27.11 -1.53 6.15
C ALA A 58 -26.89 -2.21 4.78
N ARG A 59 -25.72 -2.83 4.57
CA ARG A 59 -25.45 -3.65 3.37
C ARG A 59 -26.30 -4.91 3.31
N ARG A 60 -26.52 -5.61 4.44
CA ARG A 60 -27.44 -6.77 4.49
C ARG A 60 -28.90 -6.38 4.22
N GLU A 61 -29.25 -5.13 4.48
CA GLU A 61 -30.55 -4.55 4.17
C GLU A 61 -30.61 -3.97 2.75
N GLU A 62 -29.54 -4.10 1.94
CA GLU A 62 -29.42 -3.55 0.58
C GLU A 62 -29.54 -2.01 0.51
N ARG A 63 -29.32 -1.30 1.63
CA ARG A 63 -29.44 0.17 1.72
C ARG A 63 -28.11 0.91 1.68
N PHE A 64 -27.00 0.21 1.41
CA PHE A 64 -25.66 0.79 1.43
C PHE A 64 -24.82 0.21 0.29
N PRO A 65 -24.07 1.04 -0.45
CA PRO A 65 -23.27 0.59 -1.59
C PRO A 65 -22.16 -0.39 -1.17
N ASP A 66 -21.66 -1.16 -2.13
CA ASP A 66 -20.60 -2.10 -1.87
C ASP A 66 -19.28 -1.39 -1.54
N LEU A 67 -18.58 -1.92 -0.54
CA LEU A 67 -17.23 -1.49 -0.18
C LEU A 67 -16.22 -2.41 -0.84
N VAL A 68 -15.15 -1.81 -1.35
CA VAL A 68 -14.01 -2.55 -1.86
C VAL A 68 -13.26 -3.21 -0.70
N ASP A 69 -13.00 -4.51 -0.81
CA ASP A 69 -12.11 -5.25 0.09
C ASP A 69 -10.87 -5.73 -0.70
N PRO A 70 -9.77 -4.95 -0.68
CA PRO A 70 -8.57 -5.29 -1.45
C PRO A 70 -7.79 -6.48 -0.87
N LEU A 71 -8.23 -7.06 0.25
CA LEU A 71 -7.55 -8.20 0.89
C LEU A 71 -8.26 -9.53 0.63
N ARG A 72 -9.47 -9.51 0.08
CA ARG A 72 -10.27 -10.69 -0.19
C ARG A 72 -10.49 -10.84 -1.68
N GLU A 73 -9.42 -11.16 -2.39
CA GLU A 73 -9.52 -11.63 -3.77
C GLU A 73 -9.87 -13.12 -3.76
N VAL A 74 -10.90 -13.49 -4.52
CA VAL A 74 -11.12 -14.91 -4.83
C VAL A 74 -10.03 -15.30 -5.80
N HIS A 75 -9.08 -16.11 -5.33
CA HIS A 75 -8.04 -16.67 -6.18
C HIS A 75 -8.65 -17.70 -7.13
N VAL A 76 -9.09 -17.22 -8.30
CA VAL A 76 -9.45 -18.06 -9.43
C VAL A 76 -8.18 -18.28 -10.25
N LEU A 77 -7.85 -19.54 -10.54
CA LEU A 77 -6.78 -19.85 -11.48
C LEU A 77 -7.16 -19.27 -12.85
N PRO A 78 -6.28 -18.51 -13.51
CA PRO A 78 -6.59 -17.94 -14.81
C PRO A 78 -6.85 -19.06 -15.81
N ALA A 79 -8.10 -19.19 -16.24
CA ALA A 79 -8.51 -20.06 -17.34
C ALA A 79 -8.72 -19.18 -18.58
N ARG A 80 -8.13 -19.59 -19.71
CA ARG A 80 -8.38 -18.96 -21.01
C ARG A 80 -9.30 -19.89 -21.80
N PRO A 81 -10.32 -19.36 -22.48
CA PRO A 81 -11.26 -20.16 -23.27
C PRO A 81 -10.55 -20.86 -24.44
N ASP A 82 -9.51 -20.26 -25.00
CA ASP A 82 -8.69 -20.85 -26.07
C ASP A 82 -7.24 -20.35 -26.07
N ALA A 83 -6.40 -21.01 -26.88
CA ALA A 83 -5.00 -20.65 -27.06
C ALA A 83 -4.78 -19.28 -27.72
N GLY A 84 -5.74 -18.79 -28.51
CA GLY A 84 -5.69 -17.47 -29.15
C GLY A 84 -5.79 -16.34 -28.13
N GLU A 85 -6.67 -16.46 -27.13
CA GLU A 85 -6.72 -15.51 -26.02
C GLU A 85 -5.44 -15.52 -25.19
N PHE A 86 -4.87 -16.71 -24.94
CA PHE A 86 -3.57 -16.82 -24.28
C PHE A 86 -2.47 -16.07 -25.04
N LEU A 87 -2.35 -16.29 -26.35
CA LEU A 87 -1.32 -15.64 -27.17
C LEU A 87 -1.53 -14.12 -27.26
N ARG A 88 -2.78 -13.64 -27.24
CA ARG A 88 -3.08 -12.20 -27.20
C ARG A 88 -2.68 -11.54 -25.87
N ALA A 89 -2.77 -12.26 -24.75
CA ALA A 89 -2.39 -11.76 -23.43
C ALA A 89 -0.88 -11.91 -23.12
N ALA A 90 -0.18 -12.79 -23.83
CA ALA A 90 1.23 -13.08 -23.60
C ALA A 90 2.17 -11.84 -23.64
N PRO A 91 1.97 -10.83 -24.53
CA PRO A 91 2.76 -9.61 -24.50
C PRO A 91 2.67 -8.84 -23.18
N ASP A 92 1.51 -8.81 -22.53
CA ASP A 92 1.32 -8.09 -21.25
C ASP A 92 2.09 -8.75 -20.10
N TRP A 93 2.32 -10.07 -20.21
CA TRP A 93 3.12 -10.83 -19.27
C TRP A 93 4.61 -10.72 -19.55
N PHE A 94 4.97 -10.28 -20.76
CA PHE A 94 6.35 -10.08 -21.16
C PHE A 94 6.83 -8.67 -20.83
N ALA A 95 7.46 -8.53 -19.66
CA ALA A 95 8.14 -7.30 -19.27
C ALA A 95 9.66 -7.45 -19.38
N LEU A 96 10.27 -6.65 -20.26
CA LEU A 96 11.74 -6.48 -20.23
C LEU A 96 12.19 -5.91 -18.89
N ASP A 97 13.21 -6.52 -18.30
CA ASP A 97 13.88 -5.99 -17.11
C ASP A 97 14.62 -4.70 -17.48
N ARG A 98 14.03 -3.55 -17.12
CA ARG A 98 14.61 -2.22 -17.36
C ARG A 98 15.84 -1.93 -16.48
N THR A 99 16.11 -2.79 -15.50
CA THR A 99 17.31 -2.72 -14.66
C THR A 99 18.45 -3.60 -15.19
N ALA A 100 18.25 -4.29 -16.32
CA ALA A 100 19.31 -5.03 -16.98
C ALA A 100 20.48 -4.11 -17.37
N GLY A 101 21.72 -4.48 -17.02
CA GLY A 101 22.92 -3.69 -17.28
C GLY A 101 23.27 -2.67 -16.18
N TRP A 102 22.39 -2.44 -15.21
CA TRP A 102 22.73 -1.59 -14.07
C TRP A 102 23.75 -2.31 -13.17
N THR A 103 24.75 -1.57 -12.70
CA THR A 103 25.75 -2.08 -11.73
C THR A 103 25.18 -2.17 -10.31
N THR A 104 24.02 -1.55 -10.08
CA THR A 104 23.39 -1.40 -8.77
C THR A 104 21.90 -1.74 -8.85
N ASP A 105 21.43 -2.58 -7.92
CA ASP A 105 19.99 -2.84 -7.77
C ASP A 105 19.32 -1.78 -6.88
N LEU A 106 18.34 -1.07 -7.43
CA LEU A 106 17.56 -0.06 -6.72
C LEU A 106 16.21 -0.61 -6.26
N TYR A 107 15.87 -0.35 -5.00
CA TYR A 107 14.60 -0.73 -4.39
C TYR A 107 13.98 0.47 -3.69
N VAL A 108 12.64 0.56 -3.72
CA VAL A 108 11.88 1.56 -2.97
C VAL A 108 11.26 0.91 -1.73
N PRO A 109 11.83 1.11 -0.53
CA PRO A 109 11.25 0.55 0.68
C PRO A 109 10.00 1.33 1.11
N CYS A 110 8.95 0.61 1.52
CA CYS A 110 7.77 1.19 2.16
C CYS A 110 7.35 0.35 3.37
N GLU A 111 6.90 0.98 4.45
CA GLU A 111 6.56 0.25 5.68
C GLU A 111 5.27 -0.58 5.54
N LYS A 112 4.28 -0.03 4.83
CA LYS A 112 2.90 -0.54 4.80
C LYS A 112 2.54 -1.04 3.42
N ASP A 113 1.76 -2.12 3.37
CA ASP A 113 1.30 -2.70 2.11
C ASP A 113 0.43 -1.74 1.29
N THR A 114 -0.36 -0.90 1.95
CA THR A 114 -1.14 0.15 1.29
C THR A 114 -0.25 1.14 0.52
N LEU A 115 0.96 1.42 1.01
CA LEU A 115 1.92 2.28 0.29
C LEU A 115 2.52 1.54 -0.90
N ARG A 116 2.70 0.21 -0.83
CA ARG A 116 3.12 -0.58 -1.99
C ARG A 116 2.15 -0.42 -3.14
N ALA A 117 0.84 -0.59 -2.90
CA ALA A 117 -0.16 -0.44 -3.98
C ALA A 117 -0.08 0.94 -4.66
N GLN A 118 0.01 2.02 -3.88
CA GLN A 118 0.13 3.38 -4.42
C GLN A 118 1.46 3.64 -5.15
N LEU A 119 2.57 3.16 -4.59
CA LEU A 119 3.90 3.36 -5.16
C LEU A 119 4.11 2.51 -6.41
N THR A 120 3.62 1.28 -6.45
CA THR A 120 3.68 0.41 -7.63
C THR A 120 3.00 1.06 -8.82
N GLY A 121 1.80 1.63 -8.64
CA GLY A 121 1.11 2.35 -9.73
C GLY A 121 1.91 3.55 -10.24
N ARG A 122 2.60 4.29 -9.35
CA ARG A 122 3.45 5.43 -9.76
C ARG A 122 4.78 5.02 -10.39
N LEU A 123 5.34 3.88 -9.99
CA LEU A 123 6.64 3.38 -10.42
C LEU A 123 6.55 2.36 -11.56
N GLU A 124 5.34 2.09 -12.07
CA GLU A 124 5.11 1.17 -13.19
C GLU A 124 6.00 1.51 -14.40
N ARG A 125 6.16 2.80 -14.71
CA ARG A 125 6.99 3.27 -15.82
C ARG A 125 8.48 3.05 -15.58
N THR A 126 8.96 3.18 -14.35
CA THR A 126 10.38 2.96 -14.03
C THR A 126 10.69 1.50 -13.73
N ARG A 127 9.65 0.67 -13.54
CA ARG A 127 9.72 -0.74 -13.11
C ARG A 127 10.61 -0.96 -11.89
N MET A 128 10.72 0.06 -11.04
CA MET A 128 11.47 -0.06 -9.80
C MET A 128 10.68 -0.91 -8.80
N PRO A 129 11.29 -1.96 -8.23
CA PRO A 129 10.61 -2.80 -7.26
C PRO A 129 10.34 -2.05 -5.95
N VAL A 130 9.11 -2.16 -5.45
CA VAL A 130 8.69 -1.64 -4.14
C VAL A 130 8.77 -2.76 -3.11
N LEU A 131 9.49 -2.52 -2.02
CA LEU A 131 9.72 -3.49 -0.96
C LEU A 131 8.88 -3.15 0.27
N VAL A 132 8.03 -4.05 0.76
CA VAL A 132 7.28 -3.81 2.00
C VAL A 132 8.10 -4.28 3.19
N VAL A 133 8.45 -3.33 4.07
CA VAL A 133 9.44 -3.52 5.13
C VAL A 133 8.81 -3.97 6.45
N ARG A 134 7.53 -3.67 6.72
CA ARG A 134 6.75 -4.07 7.92
C ARG A 134 7.49 -4.08 9.29
N GLY A 135 8.58 -3.33 9.46
CA GLY A 135 9.42 -3.36 10.67
C GLY A 135 10.63 -4.29 10.55
N LEU A 136 10.76 -5.28 11.45
CA LEU A 136 11.84 -6.27 11.46
C LEU A 136 11.59 -7.35 10.40
N HIS A 137 12.54 -7.54 9.48
CA HIS A 137 12.43 -8.57 8.45
C HIS A 137 12.76 -9.96 9.00
N SER A 138 12.03 -10.97 8.54
CA SER A 138 12.50 -12.35 8.66
C SER A 138 13.79 -12.50 7.84
N GLN A 139 14.77 -13.21 8.40
CA GLN A 139 16.03 -13.51 7.70
C GLN A 139 15.80 -14.17 6.34
N SER A 140 14.72 -14.96 6.21
CA SER A 140 14.28 -15.56 4.95
C SER A 140 13.94 -14.53 3.87
N TYR A 141 13.34 -13.38 4.23
CA TYR A 141 12.98 -12.34 3.28
C TYR A 141 14.20 -11.61 2.73
N VAL A 142 15.18 -11.32 3.59
CA VAL A 142 16.48 -10.76 3.19
C VAL A 142 17.23 -11.74 2.29
N GLN A 143 17.21 -13.03 2.62
CA GLN A 143 17.85 -14.07 1.81
C GLN A 143 17.21 -14.21 0.43
N VAL A 144 15.89 -14.04 0.29
CA VAL A 144 15.24 -14.00 -1.03
C VAL A 144 15.72 -12.82 -1.86
N LEU A 145 15.84 -11.62 -1.29
CA LEU A 145 16.35 -10.45 -2.01
C LEU A 145 17.81 -10.64 -2.46
N VAL A 146 18.64 -11.19 -1.58
CA VAL A 146 20.05 -11.47 -1.88
C VAL A 146 20.17 -12.56 -2.95
N ARG A 147 19.44 -13.67 -2.83
CA ARG A 147 19.50 -14.80 -3.77
C ARG A 147 18.87 -14.49 -5.14
N ALA A 148 17.79 -13.71 -5.16
CA ALA A 148 17.11 -13.37 -6.42
C ALA A 148 17.96 -12.49 -7.33
N ARG A 149 18.99 -11.78 -6.81
CA ARG A 149 19.82 -10.85 -7.60
C ARG A 149 21.33 -10.91 -7.29
N SER A 150 21.83 -12.02 -6.72
CA SER A 150 23.20 -12.23 -6.23
C SER A 150 24.36 -12.09 -7.25
N LYS A 151 24.14 -11.53 -8.45
CA LYS A 151 25.21 -11.17 -9.39
C LYS A 151 25.61 -9.69 -9.35
N ARG A 152 24.97 -8.84 -8.54
CA ARG A 152 25.18 -7.38 -8.56
C ARG A 152 25.29 -6.78 -7.16
N THR A 153 26.00 -5.66 -7.06
CA THR A 153 26.13 -4.89 -5.81
C THR A 153 24.80 -4.24 -5.48
N VAL A 154 24.16 -4.66 -4.38
CA VAL A 154 22.94 -4.03 -3.90
C VAL A 154 23.31 -2.70 -3.22
N ARG A 155 22.85 -1.55 -3.75
CA ARG A 155 22.86 -0.28 -3.01
C ARG A 155 21.43 0.19 -2.84
N HIS A 156 21.02 0.35 -1.58
CA HIS A 156 19.69 0.82 -1.24
C HIS A 156 19.61 2.34 -1.39
N VAL A 157 18.77 2.83 -2.31
CA VAL A 157 18.35 4.25 -2.30
C VAL A 157 17.22 4.39 -1.29
N VAL A 158 17.55 4.98 -0.14
CA VAL A 158 16.58 5.25 0.91
C VAL A 158 15.97 6.63 0.65
N GLN A 159 14.80 6.65 0.01
CA GLN A 159 13.91 7.80 0.14
C GLN A 159 12.80 7.43 1.13
N ALA A 160 13.12 7.56 2.41
CA ALA A 160 12.15 7.34 3.48
C ALA A 160 11.15 8.51 3.49
N LEU A 161 10.04 8.37 2.77
CA LEU A 161 8.88 9.25 2.96
C LEU A 161 8.23 8.92 4.31
N ARG A 162 8.76 9.49 5.40
CA ARG A 162 8.05 9.53 6.68
C ARG A 162 6.93 10.57 6.56
N TYR A 163 5.69 10.11 6.42
CA TYR A 163 4.53 10.97 6.68
C TYR A 163 4.41 11.18 8.19
N ARG A 164 5.14 12.18 8.73
CA ARG A 164 4.87 12.72 10.07
C ARG A 164 3.87 13.85 9.88
N ARG A 165 2.71 13.75 10.53
CA ARG A 165 1.75 14.85 10.61
C ARG A 165 2.37 15.93 11.50
N THR A 166 3.24 16.78 10.96
CA THR A 166 3.69 18.00 11.61
C THR A 166 2.71 19.11 11.28
N SER A 167 2.32 19.84 12.31
CA SER A 167 1.32 20.91 12.30
C SER A 167 1.82 22.21 11.65
N HIS A 168 2.66 22.15 10.61
CA HIS A 168 3.17 23.34 9.90
C HIS A 168 3.06 23.17 8.37
N PRO A 169 2.55 24.17 7.64
CA PRO A 169 2.44 24.14 6.18
C PRO A 169 3.78 24.55 5.55
N GLY A 170 4.33 23.70 4.70
CA GLY A 170 5.47 24.05 3.84
C GLY A 170 6.83 23.70 4.43
N GLY A 171 7.27 22.45 4.21
CA GLY A 171 8.64 22.04 4.51
C GLY A 171 8.81 20.53 4.45
N ILE A 172 9.39 20.02 3.36
CA ILE A 172 9.92 18.65 3.32
C ILE A 172 11.29 18.72 4.01
N GLU A 173 11.31 18.62 5.33
CA GLU A 173 12.56 18.41 6.06
C GLU A 173 12.91 16.92 6.06
N CYS A 174 14.13 16.62 5.62
CA CYS A 174 14.75 15.30 5.72
C CYS A 174 15.44 15.23 7.09
N PRO A 175 14.90 14.49 8.09
CA PRO A 175 15.58 14.39 9.37
C PRO A 175 16.68 13.34 9.24
N SER A 176 17.93 13.79 9.42
CA SER A 176 19.06 12.92 9.75
C SER A 176 18.77 12.21 11.07
N LEU A 177 18.17 11.02 11.02
CA LEU A 177 17.95 10.16 12.19
C LEU A 177 18.81 8.89 12.11
N PRO A 178 19.25 8.37 13.27
CA PRO A 178 20.19 7.27 13.35
C PRO A 178 19.53 5.99 12.82
N MET A 179 20.19 5.35 11.84
CA MET A 179 19.81 4.03 11.35
C MET A 179 19.70 3.03 12.51
N PRO A 180 18.62 2.21 12.59
CA PRO A 180 18.56 1.07 13.50
C PRO A 180 19.74 0.12 13.27
N LEU A 181 20.25 -0.53 14.33
CA LEU A 181 21.40 -1.45 14.29
C LEU A 181 21.31 -2.55 13.21
N ALA A 182 20.11 -3.01 12.86
CA ALA A 182 19.88 -3.97 11.77
C ALA A 182 20.27 -3.40 10.38
N TRP A 183 20.15 -2.08 10.19
CA TRP A 183 20.56 -1.39 8.97
C TRP A 183 22.07 -1.10 8.96
N ARG A 184 22.71 -0.90 10.13
CA ARG A 184 24.18 -0.80 10.23
C ARG A 184 24.88 -2.10 9.83
N GLN A 185 24.32 -3.25 10.17
CA GLN A 185 24.90 -4.54 9.76
C GLN A 185 24.82 -4.76 8.24
N LEU A 186 23.74 -4.32 7.58
CA LEU A 186 23.63 -4.35 6.12
C LEU A 186 24.51 -3.29 5.42
N TRP A 187 24.70 -2.12 6.05
CA TRP A 187 25.63 -1.09 5.55
C TRP A 187 27.10 -1.51 5.71
N CYS A 188 27.46 -2.25 6.77
CA CYS A 188 28.82 -2.75 6.98
C CYS A 188 29.30 -3.75 5.90
N TRP A 189 28.39 -4.46 5.23
CA TRP A 189 28.74 -5.36 4.12
C TRP A 189 29.11 -4.63 2.82
N SER A 190 28.98 -3.29 2.77
CA SER A 190 29.37 -2.46 1.62
C SER A 190 30.82 -1.94 1.68
N ARG A 191 31.59 -2.26 2.73
CA ARG A 191 33.04 -2.02 2.77
C ARG A 191 33.81 -3.28 2.38
N VAL A 192 33.82 -3.57 1.09
CA VAL A 192 34.90 -4.37 0.49
C VAL A 192 36.01 -3.36 0.16
N PRO A 193 37.26 -3.56 0.60
CA PRO A 193 38.37 -2.66 0.27
C PRO A 193 38.57 -2.63 -1.24
N CYS A 194 38.88 -1.45 -1.77
CA CYS A 194 39.20 -1.18 -3.17
C CYS A 194 40.28 -2.12 -3.71
#